data_AF-A0A1Q9A0W2-F1
#
_entry.id   AF-A0A1Q9A0W2-F1
#
_cell.length_a   1.000
_cell.length_b   1.000
_cell.length_c   1.000
_cell.angle_alpha   90.00
_cell.angle_beta   90.00
_cell.angle_gamma   90.00
#
_symmetry.space_group_name_H-M   'P 1'
#
loop_
_entity.id
_entity.type
_entity.pdbx_description
1 polymer ?
#
loop_
_entity_poly.entity_id
_entity_poly.type
_entity_poly.pdbx_seq_one_letter_code
_entity_poly.pdbx_strand_id
1 'polypeptide(L)'
;MGQKILARLSPDDILLIKQKVFGGRDDVSVDAMIVQGAYVSEEIRSKMGLSIVNPPENIHRMQRGNIYVGDTYSANMVGSILKKVGIEFLSAGKYLDFGCSSGSLTRILKAAEPDSQFFGVDPIKSSIDWASKNIEGATFKVSNVEPPVDFPDGYFNGVTAISIWSHPFINSRPPRI
;
A
#
# COMPACT_ATOMS: atom_id res chain seq x y z
N MET A 1 -9.43 -5.13 1.19
CA MET A 1 -8.12 -5.75 0.94
C MET A 1 -7.64 -6.55 2.13
N GLY A 2 -7.77 -6.03 3.35
CA GLY A 2 -7.31 -6.71 4.56
C GLY A 2 -7.84 -8.14 4.76
N GLN A 3 -9.10 -8.41 4.40
CA GLN A 3 -9.63 -9.78 4.45
C GLN A 3 -8.83 -10.78 3.59
N LYS A 4 -8.33 -10.36 2.41
CA LYS A 4 -7.46 -11.21 1.57
C LYS A 4 -6.12 -11.50 2.25
N ILE A 5 -5.60 -10.54 3.01
CA ILE A 5 -4.37 -10.69 3.79
C ILE A 5 -4.57 -11.68 4.94
N LEU A 6 -5.63 -11.52 5.73
CA LEU A 6 -5.93 -12.42 6.84
C LEU A 6 -6.27 -13.84 6.39
N ALA A 7 -6.81 -14.03 5.19
CA ALA A 7 -7.10 -15.35 4.62
C ALA A 7 -5.83 -16.22 4.42
N ARG A 8 -4.62 -15.65 4.52
CA ARG A 8 -3.35 -16.40 4.49
C ARG A 8 -2.96 -17.00 5.84
N LEU A 9 -3.64 -16.62 6.90
CA LEU A 9 -3.39 -17.10 8.25
C LEU A 9 -4.26 -18.32 8.54
N SER A 10 -3.69 -19.29 9.27
CA SER A 10 -4.46 -20.40 9.80
C SER A 10 -5.39 -19.95 10.93
N PRO A 11 -6.42 -20.75 11.29
CA PRO A 11 -7.23 -20.47 12.47
C PRO A 11 -6.40 -20.31 13.76
N ASP A 12 -5.32 -21.07 13.91
CA ASP A 12 -4.42 -20.99 15.06
C ASP A 12 -3.62 -19.69 15.07
N ASP A 13 -3.15 -19.21 13.92
CA ASP A 13 -2.51 -17.90 13.79
C ASP A 13 -3.47 -16.78 14.21
N ILE A 14 -4.73 -16.86 13.78
CA ILE A 14 -5.77 -15.88 14.13
C ILE A 14 -6.06 -15.90 15.64
N LEU A 15 -6.19 -17.09 16.23
CA LEU A 15 -6.39 -17.25 17.67
C LEU A 15 -5.21 -16.68 18.47
N LEU A 16 -3.98 -16.96 18.01
CA LEU A 16 -2.76 -16.45 18.64
C LEU A 16 -2.70 -14.92 18.63
N ILE A 17 -3.05 -14.29 17.51
CA ILE A 17 -3.15 -12.81 17.42
C ILE A 17 -4.18 -12.29 18.42
N LYS A 18 -5.39 -12.87 18.42
CA LYS A 18 -6.47 -12.46 19.35
C LYS A 18 -6.04 -12.57 20.80
N GLN A 19 -5.41 -13.67 21.19
CA GLN A 19 -4.93 -13.89 22.56
C GLN A 19 -3.83 -12.90 22.94
N LYS A 20 -2.79 -12.75 22.12
CA LYS A 20 -1.62 -11.93 22.46
C LYS A 20 -1.88 -10.43 22.41
N VAL A 21 -2.78 -9.98 21.54
CA VAL A 21 -2.97 -8.56 21.24
C VAL A 21 -4.27 -8.03 21.83
N PHE A 22 -5.33 -8.82 21.78
CA PHE A 22 -6.69 -8.35 22.06
C PHE A 22 -7.33 -9.01 23.28
N GLY A 23 -6.55 -9.78 24.06
CA GLY A 23 -7.05 -10.47 25.25
C GLY A 23 -8.11 -11.52 24.96
N GLY A 24 -8.10 -12.09 23.74
CA GLY A 24 -9.09 -13.08 23.29
C GLY A 24 -10.42 -12.51 22.79
N ARG A 25 -10.54 -11.18 22.65
CA ARG A 25 -11.75 -10.56 22.08
C ARG A 25 -12.00 -10.99 20.63
N ASP A 26 -13.28 -11.15 20.29
CA ASP A 26 -13.73 -11.51 18.94
C ASP A 26 -14.12 -10.30 18.08
N ASP A 27 -14.49 -9.17 18.70
CA ASP A 27 -14.93 -7.93 18.05
C ASP A 27 -13.75 -7.04 17.64
N VAL A 28 -12.79 -7.60 16.90
CA VAL A 28 -11.58 -6.89 16.46
C VAL A 28 -11.70 -6.52 14.99
N SER A 29 -11.39 -5.27 14.65
CA SER A 29 -11.36 -4.85 13.26
C SER A 29 -10.25 -5.55 12.48
N VAL A 30 -10.52 -5.87 11.21
CA VAL A 30 -9.55 -6.49 10.29
C VAL A 30 -8.23 -5.70 10.24
N ASP A 31 -8.32 -4.37 10.22
CA ASP A 31 -7.14 -3.51 10.17
C ASP A 31 -6.30 -3.61 11.45
N ALA A 32 -6.93 -3.67 12.62
CA ALA A 32 -6.21 -3.88 13.87
C ALA A 32 -5.55 -5.27 13.89
N MET A 33 -6.24 -6.31 13.43
CA MET A 33 -5.67 -7.67 13.34
C MET A 33 -4.43 -7.71 12.44
N ILE A 34 -4.47 -7.04 11.29
CA ILE A 34 -3.34 -6.99 10.35
C ILE A 34 -2.18 -6.20 10.94
N VAL A 35 -2.45 -4.96 11.37
CA VAL A 35 -1.43 -4.01 11.82
C VAL A 35 -0.73 -4.54 13.06
N GLN A 36 -1.48 -5.00 14.06
CA GLN A 36 -0.90 -5.49 15.32
C GLN A 36 -0.44 -6.95 15.22
N GLY A 37 -1.13 -7.77 14.42
CA GLY A 37 -0.72 -9.15 14.15
C GLY A 37 0.67 -9.26 13.53
N ALA A 38 1.05 -8.31 12.67
CA ALA A 38 2.39 -8.25 12.09
C ALA A 38 3.53 -8.08 13.13
N TYR A 39 3.20 -7.63 14.35
CA TYR A 39 4.14 -7.48 15.46
C TYR A 39 4.13 -8.68 16.42
N VAL A 40 3.24 -9.65 16.24
CA VAL A 40 3.13 -10.84 17.11
C VAL A 40 4.30 -11.80 16.93
N SER A 41 4.66 -12.08 15.68
CA SER A 41 5.81 -12.92 15.33
C SER A 41 6.27 -12.64 13.90
N GLU A 42 7.51 -13.01 13.59
CA GLU A 42 8.03 -12.96 12.21
C GLU A 42 7.29 -13.93 11.28
N GLU A 43 6.90 -15.10 11.78
CA GLU A 43 6.15 -16.09 11.00
C GLU A 43 4.79 -15.54 10.54
N ILE A 44 3.99 -14.96 11.45
CA ILE A 44 2.69 -14.37 11.11
C ILE A 44 2.87 -13.23 10.11
N ARG A 45 3.87 -12.37 10.33
CA ARG A 45 4.18 -11.27 9.44
C ARG A 45 4.56 -11.75 8.03
N SER A 46 5.37 -12.80 7.94
CA SER A 46 5.79 -13.43 6.69
C SER A 46 4.61 -14.05 5.94
N LYS A 47 3.73 -14.80 6.63
CA LYS A 47 2.49 -15.35 6.04
C LYS A 47 1.58 -14.26 5.45
N MET A 48 1.51 -13.10 6.10
CA MET A 48 0.74 -11.96 5.58
C MET A 48 1.45 -11.20 4.44
N GLY A 49 2.73 -11.44 4.19
CA GLY A 49 3.53 -10.69 3.21
C GLY A 49 3.75 -9.23 3.62
N LEU A 50 3.84 -8.95 4.93
CA LEU A 50 3.95 -7.60 5.46
C LEU A 50 5.35 -7.31 6.01
N SER A 51 5.66 -6.01 6.15
CA SER A 51 6.89 -5.55 6.78
C SER A 51 6.58 -4.48 7.82
N ILE A 52 7.33 -4.52 8.92
CA ILE A 52 7.34 -3.48 9.97
C ILE A 52 8.49 -2.48 9.77
N VAL A 53 9.29 -2.66 8.71
CA VAL A 53 10.31 -1.70 8.29
C VAL A 53 9.60 -0.54 7.59
N ASN A 54 9.75 0.64 8.18
CA ASN A 54 9.05 1.85 7.78
C ASN A 54 10.02 2.97 7.40
N PRO A 55 9.58 3.94 6.58
CA PRO A 55 10.41 5.07 6.21
C PRO A 55 10.88 5.84 7.46
N PRO A 56 12.15 6.27 7.51
CA PRO A 56 12.65 7.16 8.56
C PRO A 56 11.92 8.52 8.52
N GLU A 57 12.01 9.28 9.61
CA GLU A 57 11.25 10.54 9.79
C GLU A 57 11.48 11.59 8.70
N ASN A 58 12.66 11.57 8.06
CA ASN A 58 13.01 12.49 6.98
C ASN A 58 12.40 12.12 5.62
N ILE A 59 11.76 10.95 5.51
CA ILE A 59 11.00 10.56 4.31
C ILE A 59 9.52 10.81 4.57
N HIS A 60 8.91 11.60 3.68
CA HIS A 60 7.52 11.98 3.83
C HIS A 60 6.61 10.75 3.84
N ARG A 61 5.75 10.68 4.85
CA ARG A 61 4.59 9.77 4.93
C ARG A 61 3.49 10.44 5.74
N MET A 62 2.23 10.17 5.40
CA MET A 62 1.08 10.72 6.12
C MET A 62 0.92 10.08 7.50
N GLN A 63 1.10 8.77 7.60
CA GLN A 63 0.96 8.03 8.85
C GLN A 63 2.25 8.13 9.65
N ARG A 64 2.17 8.55 10.92
CA ARG A 64 3.35 8.73 11.81
C ARG A 64 3.35 7.81 13.04
N GLY A 65 2.48 6.79 13.07
CA GLY A 65 2.41 5.86 14.19
C GLY A 65 3.65 4.94 14.31
N ASN A 66 3.91 4.48 15.54
CA ASN A 66 4.95 3.50 15.86
C ASN A 66 4.58 2.07 15.45
N ILE A 67 3.28 1.78 15.36
CA ILE A 67 2.75 0.50 14.87
C ILE A 67 2.17 0.76 13.49
N TYR A 68 2.87 0.30 12.45
CA TYR A 68 2.54 0.61 11.07
C TYR A 68 3.12 -0.44 10.12
N VAL A 69 2.32 -0.86 9.14
CA VAL A 69 2.72 -1.85 8.12
C VAL A 69 2.45 -1.37 6.69
N GLY A 70 1.90 -0.17 6.53
CA GLY A 70 1.40 0.38 5.26
C GLY A 70 -0.02 0.95 5.38
N ASP A 71 -0.54 1.51 4.30
CA ASP A 71 -1.82 2.21 4.27
C ASP A 71 -2.99 1.23 4.07
N THR A 72 -3.38 0.55 5.15
CA THR A 72 -4.50 -0.41 5.15
C THR A 72 -5.84 0.26 4.87
N TYR A 73 -6.01 1.51 5.31
CA TYR A 73 -7.22 2.29 5.09
C TYR A 73 -7.47 2.50 3.60
N SER A 74 -6.49 3.07 2.89
CA SER A 74 -6.62 3.35 1.46
C SER A 74 -6.73 2.04 0.65
N ALA A 75 -6.00 0.99 1.04
CA ALA A 75 -6.12 -0.31 0.38
C ALA A 75 -7.53 -0.91 0.54
N ASN A 76 -8.14 -0.80 1.72
CA ASN A 76 -9.52 -1.23 1.94
C ASN A 76 -10.53 -0.38 1.18
N MET A 77 -10.30 0.93 1.09
CA MET A 77 -11.11 1.83 0.27
C MET A 77 -11.07 1.41 -1.21
N VAL A 78 -9.88 1.20 -1.79
CA VAL A 78 -9.70 0.70 -3.16
C VAL A 78 -10.48 -0.60 -3.37
N GLY A 79 -10.26 -1.61 -2.52
CA GLY A 79 -10.95 -2.89 -2.65
C GLY A 79 -12.47 -2.79 -2.49
N SER A 80 -12.96 -1.91 -1.62
CA SER A 80 -14.39 -1.70 -1.41
C SER A 80 -15.04 -1.01 -2.60
N ILE A 81 -14.35 -0.06 -3.23
CA ILE A 81 -14.83 0.61 -4.45
C ILE A 81 -14.89 -0.39 -5.60
N LEU A 82 -13.81 -1.13 -5.85
CA LEU A 82 -13.77 -2.16 -6.91
C LEU A 82 -14.90 -3.18 -6.76
N LYS A 83 -15.09 -3.70 -5.54
CA LYS A 83 -16.21 -4.60 -5.24
C LYS A 83 -17.58 -3.98 -5.53
N LYS A 84 -17.79 -2.70 -5.16
CA LYS A 84 -19.06 -1.99 -5.40
C LYS A 84 -19.37 -1.82 -6.88
N VAL A 85 -18.35 -1.67 -7.73
CA VAL A 85 -18.52 -1.50 -9.18
C VAL A 85 -18.39 -2.82 -9.96
N GLY A 86 -18.28 -3.96 -9.27
CA GLY A 86 -18.20 -5.28 -9.90
C GLY A 86 -16.88 -5.54 -10.64
N ILE A 87 -15.80 -4.84 -10.25
CA ILE A 87 -14.46 -5.03 -10.80
C ILE A 87 -13.62 -5.81 -9.79
N GLU A 88 -12.82 -6.75 -10.28
CA GLU A 88 -11.81 -7.45 -9.49
C GLU A 88 -10.41 -7.19 -10.03
N PHE A 89 -9.41 -7.40 -9.18
CA PHE A 89 -8.03 -7.50 -9.64
C PHE A 89 -7.93 -8.71 -10.58
N LEU A 90 -7.43 -8.48 -11.79
CA LEU A 90 -7.00 -9.53 -12.71
C LEU A 90 -5.85 -10.33 -12.09
N SER A 91 -5.92 -11.65 -12.22
CA SER A 91 -4.79 -12.53 -11.91
C SER A 91 -3.56 -12.11 -12.71
N ALA A 92 -2.42 -11.98 -12.03
CA ALA A 92 -1.17 -11.49 -12.62
C ALA A 92 -1.26 -10.14 -13.36
N GLY A 93 -2.23 -9.30 -12.99
CA GLY A 93 -2.41 -7.97 -13.59
C GLY A 93 -1.30 -6.98 -13.22
N LYS A 94 -1.24 -5.87 -13.93
CA LYS A 94 -0.29 -4.76 -13.71
C LYS A 94 -1.03 -3.52 -13.22
N TYR A 95 -0.63 -2.98 -12.08
CA TYR A 95 -1.29 -1.84 -11.45
C TYR A 95 -0.30 -0.75 -11.08
N LEU A 96 -0.69 0.50 -11.31
CA LEU A 96 0.12 1.67 -10.97
C LEU A 96 -0.47 2.41 -9.76
N ASP A 97 0.38 2.74 -8.80
CA ASP A 97 0.14 3.70 -7.73
C ASP A 97 0.83 5.02 -8.11
N PHE A 98 0.05 5.97 -8.63
CA PHE A 98 0.52 7.27 -9.10
C PHE A 98 0.56 8.27 -7.93
N GLY A 99 1.76 8.80 -7.65
CA GLY A 99 2.09 9.53 -6.42
C GLY A 99 2.17 8.60 -5.20
N CYS A 100 2.88 7.48 -5.36
CA CYS A 100 2.97 6.42 -4.34
C CYS A 100 3.73 6.83 -3.08
N SER A 101 4.41 7.97 -3.08
CA SER A 101 5.35 8.38 -2.03
C SER A 101 6.35 7.24 -1.75
N SER A 102 6.47 6.82 -0.49
CA SER A 102 7.31 5.71 -0.05
C SER A 102 6.64 4.32 -0.19
N GLY A 103 5.58 4.19 -0.99
CA GLY A 103 4.94 2.91 -1.35
C GLY A 103 4.03 2.32 -0.27
N SER A 104 3.48 3.17 0.61
CA SER A 104 2.64 2.75 1.74
C SER A 104 1.37 2.01 1.31
N LEU A 105 0.69 2.49 0.27
CA LEU A 105 -0.46 1.80 -0.32
C LEU A 105 0.00 0.58 -1.12
N THR A 106 0.99 0.77 -2.00
CA THR A 106 1.55 -0.28 -2.87
C THR A 106 1.90 -1.55 -2.10
N ARG A 107 2.52 -1.45 -0.92
CA ARG A 107 2.92 -2.63 -0.14
C ARG A 107 1.73 -3.42 0.43
N ILE A 108 0.64 -2.75 0.81
CA ILE A 108 -0.58 -3.44 1.27
C ILE A 108 -1.31 -4.09 0.10
N LEU A 109 -1.38 -3.41 -1.05
CA LEU A 109 -1.98 -4.00 -2.25
C LEU A 109 -1.17 -5.22 -2.73
N LYS A 110 0.16 -5.14 -2.70
CA LYS A 110 1.05 -6.28 -3.00
C LYS A 110 0.85 -7.44 -2.03
N ALA A 111 0.73 -7.14 -0.73
CA ALA A 111 0.40 -8.16 0.26
C ALA A 111 -0.96 -8.81 -0.05
N ALA A 112 -1.98 -8.03 -0.44
CA ALA A 112 -3.31 -8.56 -0.75
C ALA A 112 -3.34 -9.39 -2.06
N GLU A 113 -2.63 -8.95 -3.10
CA GLU A 113 -2.60 -9.53 -4.45
C GLU A 113 -1.15 -9.90 -4.88
N PRO A 114 -0.53 -10.91 -4.25
CA PRO A 114 0.89 -11.23 -4.40
C PRO A 114 1.27 -11.67 -5.82
N ASP A 115 0.33 -12.22 -6.56
CA ASP A 115 0.54 -12.64 -7.96
C ASP A 115 0.52 -11.46 -8.93
N SER A 116 -0.06 -10.33 -8.53
CA SER A 116 -0.10 -9.11 -9.35
C SER A 116 1.22 -8.33 -9.30
N GLN A 117 1.50 -7.60 -10.37
CA GLN A 117 2.62 -6.69 -10.49
C GLN A 117 2.17 -5.28 -10.07
N PHE A 118 2.87 -4.71 -9.10
CA PHE A 118 2.61 -3.36 -8.63
C PHE A 118 3.75 -2.44 -8.99
N PHE A 119 3.37 -1.25 -9.46
CA PHE A 119 4.26 -0.18 -9.84
C PHE A 119 3.91 1.05 -9.01
N GLY A 120 4.92 1.80 -8.57
CA GLY A 120 4.75 3.08 -7.89
C GLY A 120 5.57 4.16 -8.56
N VAL A 121 4.98 5.35 -8.70
CA VAL A 121 5.72 6.53 -9.17
C VAL A 121 5.50 7.73 -8.26
N ASP A 122 6.54 8.53 -8.08
CA ASP A 122 6.51 9.75 -7.29
C ASP A 122 7.67 10.66 -7.71
N PRO A 123 7.50 12.01 -7.73
CA PRO A 123 8.59 12.93 -8.05
C PRO A 123 9.66 13.03 -6.96
N ILE A 124 9.36 12.61 -5.72
CA ILE A 124 10.30 12.70 -4.60
C ILE A 124 11.25 11.50 -4.63
N LYS A 125 12.45 11.72 -5.18
CA LYS A 125 13.49 10.68 -5.33
C LYS A 125 13.79 9.92 -4.03
N SER A 126 13.91 10.60 -2.89
CA SER A 126 14.22 9.94 -1.61
C SER A 126 13.14 8.94 -1.18
N SER A 127 11.87 9.24 -1.46
CA SER A 127 10.74 8.33 -1.20
C SER A 127 10.83 7.09 -2.08
N ILE A 128 11.10 7.27 -3.38
CA ILE A 128 11.26 6.17 -4.35
C ILE A 128 12.48 5.31 -4.05
N ASP A 129 13.62 5.91 -3.70
CA ASP A 129 14.83 5.19 -3.32
C ASP A 129 14.55 4.28 -2.11
N TRP A 130 13.82 4.78 -1.11
CA TRP A 130 13.44 3.97 0.04
C TRP A 130 12.47 2.85 -0.33
N ALA A 131 11.42 3.16 -1.09
CA ALA A 131 10.42 2.17 -1.52
C ALA A 131 11.08 1.04 -2.31
N SER A 132 11.92 1.38 -3.30
CA SER A 132 12.65 0.44 -4.14
C SER A 132 13.55 -0.51 -3.33
N LYS A 133 14.11 -0.03 -2.22
CA LYS A 133 15.01 -0.82 -1.36
C LYS A 133 14.26 -1.69 -0.35
N ASN A 134 13.06 -1.30 0.07
CA ASN A 134 12.39 -1.88 1.25
C ASN A 134 11.04 -2.55 0.94
N ILE A 135 10.55 -2.49 -0.29
CA ILE A 135 9.30 -3.12 -0.70
C ILE A 135 9.62 -4.13 -1.81
N GLU A 136 9.65 -5.39 -1.42
CA GLU A 136 9.89 -6.49 -2.34
C GLU A 136 8.68 -6.78 -3.24
N GLY A 137 8.94 -7.26 -4.45
CA GLY A 137 7.89 -7.68 -5.39
C GLY A 137 7.06 -6.55 -6.02
N ALA A 138 7.49 -5.29 -5.87
CA ALA A 138 6.95 -4.12 -6.54
C ALA A 138 8.07 -3.31 -7.22
N THR A 139 7.73 -2.56 -8.26
CA THR A 139 8.67 -1.71 -9.02
C THR A 139 8.39 -0.24 -8.75
N PHE A 140 9.41 0.55 -8.43
CA PHE A 140 9.26 1.98 -8.20
C PHE A 140 10.12 2.78 -9.17
N LYS A 141 9.57 3.87 -9.70
CA LYS A 141 10.29 4.80 -10.59
C LYS A 141 10.06 6.23 -10.15
N VAL A 142 11.09 7.07 -10.27
CA VAL A 142 10.91 8.52 -10.14
C VAL A 142 10.16 9.02 -11.37
N SER A 143 9.11 9.81 -11.18
CA SER A 143 8.38 10.47 -12.27
C SER A 143 8.62 11.97 -12.28
N ASN A 144 8.23 12.61 -13.39
CA ASN A 144 8.01 14.05 -13.38
C ASN A 144 6.76 14.38 -12.55
N VAL A 145 6.66 15.64 -12.11
CA VAL A 145 5.44 16.16 -11.47
C VAL A 145 4.29 16.22 -12.48
N GLU A 146 4.61 16.65 -13.70
CA GLU A 146 3.68 16.71 -14.82
C GLU A 146 3.79 15.44 -15.68
N PRO A 147 2.69 14.97 -16.30
CA PRO A 147 2.74 13.90 -17.30
C PRO A 147 3.74 14.19 -18.44
N PRO A 148 4.25 13.15 -19.13
CA PRO A 148 3.91 11.74 -19.00
C PRO A 148 4.76 10.99 -17.95
N VAL A 149 4.23 9.85 -17.50
CA VAL A 149 5.03 8.81 -16.82
C VAL A 149 5.68 7.91 -17.86
N ASP A 150 6.89 7.41 -17.57
CA ASP A 150 7.68 6.55 -18.47
C ASP A 150 7.14 5.10 -18.52
N PHE A 151 5.94 4.95 -19.09
CA PHE A 151 5.27 3.69 -19.37
C PHE A 151 4.52 3.76 -20.70
N PRO A 152 4.46 2.67 -21.49
CA PRO A 152 3.66 2.63 -22.71
C PRO A 152 2.16 2.79 -22.47
N ASP A 153 1.44 3.27 -23.47
CA ASP A 153 -0.02 3.30 -23.47
C ASP A 153 -0.61 1.90 -23.26
N GLY A 154 -1.66 1.80 -22.43
CA GLY A 154 -2.32 0.53 -22.13
C GLY A 154 -1.48 -0.45 -21.29
N TYR A 155 -0.35 -0.02 -20.71
CA TYR A 155 0.53 -0.91 -19.95
C TYR A 155 -0.08 -1.43 -18.63
N PHE A 156 -0.96 -0.65 -18.01
CA PHE A 156 -1.60 -0.99 -16.73
C PHE A 156 -3.06 -1.40 -16.90
N ASN A 157 -3.49 -2.38 -16.11
CA ASN A 157 -4.88 -2.80 -15.98
C ASN A 157 -5.68 -1.88 -15.04
N GLY A 158 -4.99 -1.13 -14.17
CA GLY A 158 -5.62 -0.15 -13.28
C GLY A 158 -4.61 0.81 -12.69
N VAL A 159 -5.07 2.01 -12.34
CA VAL A 159 -4.26 3.07 -11.73
C VAL A 159 -4.97 3.62 -10.49
N THR A 160 -4.25 3.76 -9.39
CA THR A 160 -4.68 4.50 -8.19
C THR A 160 -3.93 5.81 -8.11
N ALA A 161 -4.63 6.87 -7.69
CA ALA A 161 -4.07 8.20 -7.45
C ALA A 161 -4.79 8.78 -6.22
N ILE A 162 -4.16 8.72 -5.05
CA ILE A 162 -4.82 9.07 -3.77
C ILE A 162 -4.05 10.19 -3.08
N SER A 163 -4.75 11.28 -2.78
CA SER A 163 -4.23 12.44 -2.02
C SER A 163 -3.02 13.15 -2.65
N ILE A 164 -2.87 13.08 -3.98
CA ILE A 164 -1.68 13.61 -4.68
C ILE A 164 -1.80 15.08 -5.12
N TRP A 165 -3.02 15.63 -5.17
CA TRP A 165 -3.30 17.01 -5.59
C TRP A 165 -3.71 17.93 -4.43
N SER A 166 -3.41 17.53 -3.20
CA SER A 166 -3.83 18.24 -1.99
C SER A 166 -2.87 19.37 -1.59
N HIS A 167 -1.71 19.48 -2.25
CA HIS A 167 -0.77 20.57 -2.07
C HIS A 167 -0.95 21.57 -3.21
N PRO A 168 -1.04 22.90 -2.94
CA PRO A 168 -1.10 23.87 -4.01
C PRO A 168 0.15 23.72 -4.86
N PHE A 169 -0.04 23.39 -6.14
CA PHE A 169 0.98 23.54 -7.15
C PHE A 169 1.57 24.94 -7.00
N ILE A 170 2.80 25.04 -6.51
CA ILE A 170 3.49 26.33 -6.43
C ILE A 170 3.77 26.74 -7.89
N ASN A 171 2.95 27.67 -8.38
CA ASN A 171 3.18 28.56 -9.51
C ASN A 171 3.50 27.95 -10.89
N SER A 172 2.50 27.34 -11.52
CA SER A 172 2.35 27.45 -12.98
C SER A 172 1.07 28.25 -13.30
N ARG A 173 1.09 29.56 -12.99
CA ARG A 173 0.14 30.47 -13.68
C ARG A 173 0.52 30.42 -15.16
N PRO A 174 -0.39 30.06 -16.08
CA PRO A 174 -0.12 30.28 -17.49
C PRO A 174 0.09 31.80 -17.73
N PRO A 175 0.96 32.20 -18.67
CA PRO A 175 1.10 33.61 -19.01
C PRO A 175 -0.27 34.17 -19.35
N ARG A 176 -0.63 35.31 -18.74
CA ARG A 176 -1.84 36.04 -19.13
C ARG A 176 -1.64 36.48 -20.58
N ILE A 177 -2.57 36.08 -21.43
CA ILE A 177 -2.73 36.58 -22.80
C ILE A 177 -3.13 38.06 -22.73
#